data_AF-A0A945UA18-F1
#
_entry.id   AF-A0A945UA18-F1
#
_cell.length_a   1.000
_cell.length_b   1.000
_cell.length_c   1.000
_cell.angle_alpha   90.00
_cell.angle_beta   90.00
_cell.angle_gamma   90.00
#
_symmetry.space_group_name_H-M   'P 1'
#
loop_
_entity.id
_entity.type
_entity.pdbx_description
1 polymer ?
#
loop_
_entity_poly.entity_id
_entity_poly.type
_entity_poly.pdbx_seq_one_letter_code
_entity_poly.pdbx_strand_id
1 'polypeptide(L)'
;MFIYDSMTQGLELLANRELQEAENLFLKVITDPYGRPEETKQAKEYLSDIRDCKKGDKTLDFDIYKELVKQVVISFDYVDELLADIYFSPSSSYAEIDEELATRIPSIVSRLKQIKIRDISVRDKLFECFEKDGAKVIHERLQESRANDEHDTFDVNRYKTIFRKLIEQINPFLLERHLELLDYVLQTGEIHLLDDPKLTVLTPKYSWIIESTLNSQWYLLRSYFFKARAEIESQFNKKEGTRKYWEEVKYKKIKIFEECGFSEANIQKFLFTDKLNYKTLDEIHIFAGTMDQTLVPRDVSLALRGVEKAKDHIRERAGFLMGNRKKFQDSLLELGFSNKNSYSIAKQAKRFNNHQISEAFKLALKVTRSELFWYRIPPASNNLKNEIENQCAKHLSTVRIHLFERGRLNKILLQEGKKQIRTYLERIYGDTVSELHCYFRLETIHQYYKLKYFQYHEDSVPSVSELIKISRKEFQATLKNGYVKFISQKRLKIPNAIYKEIASKQSVTEWEDAYTTPEEKILLRFWFLKDYGLTINQKLIDDGVLKPGFDLWTYLKGQGEVCNS
;
A
#
# COMPACT_ATOMS: atom_id res chain seq x y z
N MET A 1 -54.15 18.48 -19.92
CA MET A 1 -52.99 18.62 -20.83
C MET A 1 -51.69 18.40 -20.05
N PHE A 2 -50.82 17.49 -20.53
CA PHE A 2 -49.48 17.33 -19.97
C PHE A 2 -48.57 18.43 -20.51
N ILE A 3 -47.87 19.10 -19.61
CA ILE A 3 -47.18 20.34 -19.93
C ILE A 3 -45.68 20.13 -19.78
N TYR A 4 -44.97 20.17 -20.91
CA TYR A 4 -43.51 20.14 -20.95
C TYR A 4 -42.93 21.55 -20.76
N ASP A 5 -43.49 22.51 -21.48
CA ASP A 5 -43.11 23.91 -21.40
C ASP A 5 -44.33 24.75 -21.07
N SER A 6 -44.49 25.09 -19.79
CA SER A 6 -45.63 25.86 -19.30
C SER A 6 -45.67 27.28 -19.86
N MET A 7 -44.53 27.84 -20.25
CA MET A 7 -44.46 29.17 -20.84
C MET A 7 -44.90 29.15 -22.30
N THR A 8 -44.31 28.27 -23.11
CA THR A 8 -44.64 28.17 -24.54
C THR A 8 -46.08 27.68 -24.75
N GLN A 9 -46.52 26.69 -23.99
CA GLN A 9 -47.92 26.23 -24.06
C GLN A 9 -48.89 27.30 -23.53
N GLY A 10 -48.51 28.08 -22.51
CA GLY A 10 -49.29 29.24 -22.05
C GLY A 10 -49.46 30.29 -23.15
N LEU A 11 -48.40 30.57 -23.91
CA LEU A 11 -48.41 31.49 -25.04
C LEU A 11 -49.22 30.95 -26.23
N GLU A 12 -49.16 29.64 -26.53
CA GLU A 12 -49.98 29.00 -27.56
C GLU A 12 -51.48 29.10 -27.23
N LEU A 13 -51.86 28.82 -25.99
CA LEU A 13 -53.25 28.96 -25.53
C LEU A 13 -53.71 30.43 -25.55
N LEU A 14 -52.83 31.35 -25.14
CA LEU A 14 -53.10 32.79 -25.21
C LEU A 14 -53.33 33.23 -26.67
N ALA A 15 -52.49 32.79 -27.60
CA ALA A 15 -52.60 33.05 -29.04
C ALA A 15 -53.87 32.45 -29.66
N ASN A 16 -54.35 31.31 -29.13
CA ASN A 16 -55.60 30.65 -29.54
C ASN A 16 -56.85 31.19 -28.82
N ARG A 17 -56.71 32.26 -28.02
CA ARG A 17 -57.79 32.93 -27.25
C ARG A 17 -58.33 32.12 -26.07
N GLU A 18 -57.61 31.12 -25.59
CA GLU A 18 -57.98 30.29 -24.44
C GLU A 18 -57.47 30.91 -23.11
N LEU A 19 -58.03 32.06 -22.75
CA LEU A 19 -57.54 32.92 -21.66
C LEU A 19 -57.52 32.25 -20.27
N GLN A 20 -58.46 31.33 -20.00
CA GLN A 20 -58.57 30.68 -18.69
C GLN A 20 -57.52 29.58 -18.51
N GLU A 21 -57.22 28.85 -19.57
CA GLU A 21 -56.19 27.81 -19.53
C GLU A 21 -54.79 28.41 -19.56
N ALA A 22 -54.58 29.47 -20.36
CA ALA A 22 -53.35 30.25 -20.35
C ALA A 22 -53.03 30.84 -18.96
N GLU A 23 -54.01 31.40 -18.25
CA GLU A 23 -53.82 31.93 -16.89
C GLU A 23 -53.35 30.85 -15.91
N ASN A 24 -53.93 29.65 -15.97
CA ASN A 24 -53.53 28.54 -15.11
C ASN A 24 -52.10 28.06 -15.39
N LEU A 25 -51.64 28.10 -16.64
CA LEU A 25 -50.26 27.75 -17.01
C LEU A 25 -49.26 28.81 -16.54
N PHE A 26 -49.56 30.10 -16.69
CA PHE A 26 -48.69 31.16 -16.19
C PHE A 26 -48.60 31.17 -14.66
N LEU A 27 -49.70 30.85 -13.95
CA LEU A 27 -49.66 30.64 -12.50
C LEU A 27 -48.71 29.50 -12.11
N LYS A 28 -48.73 28.37 -12.83
CA LYS A 28 -47.81 27.25 -12.58
C LYS A 28 -46.34 27.65 -12.74
N VAL A 29 -46.02 28.47 -13.74
CA VAL A 29 -44.65 29.02 -13.94
C VAL A 29 -44.24 29.90 -12.77
N ILE A 30 -45.14 30.77 -12.30
CA ILE A 30 -44.87 31.67 -11.17
C ILE A 30 -44.66 30.88 -9.86
N THR A 31 -45.33 29.74 -9.71
CA THR A 31 -45.23 28.89 -8.52
C THR A 31 -44.14 27.82 -8.59
N ASP A 32 -43.43 27.68 -9.72
CA ASP A 32 -42.37 26.67 -9.85
C ASP A 32 -41.15 27.05 -8.97
N PRO A 33 -40.76 26.22 -7.99
CA PRO A 33 -39.59 26.48 -7.14
C PRO A 33 -38.27 26.52 -7.92
N TYR A 34 -38.25 26.06 -9.18
CA TYR A 34 -37.09 26.10 -10.08
C TYR A 34 -37.23 27.14 -11.20
N GLY A 35 -38.28 27.97 -11.18
CA GLY A 35 -38.54 28.98 -12.21
C GLY A 35 -37.50 30.11 -12.24
N ARG A 36 -37.08 30.56 -13.42
CA ARG A 36 -36.13 31.67 -13.55
C ARG A 36 -36.79 33.02 -13.22
N PRO A 37 -36.05 33.99 -12.66
CA PRO A 37 -36.60 35.33 -12.38
C PRO A 37 -37.16 36.04 -13.62
N GLU A 38 -36.54 35.84 -14.78
CA GLU A 38 -36.96 36.42 -16.05
C GLU A 38 -38.23 35.77 -16.59
N GLU A 39 -38.29 34.44 -16.60
CA GLU A 39 -39.47 33.68 -17.04
C GLU A 39 -40.67 33.92 -16.10
N THR A 40 -40.42 34.01 -14.79
CA THR A 40 -41.48 34.37 -13.81
C THR A 40 -41.93 35.83 -13.94
N LYS A 41 -41.05 36.75 -14.35
CA LYS A 41 -41.43 38.14 -14.65
C LYS A 41 -42.30 38.22 -15.90
N GLN A 42 -41.90 37.56 -16.98
CA GLN A 42 -42.68 37.47 -18.23
C GLN A 42 -44.04 36.80 -17.98
N ALA A 43 -44.09 35.71 -17.21
CA ALA A 43 -45.34 35.04 -16.83
C ALA A 43 -46.28 35.98 -16.05
N LYS A 44 -45.74 36.83 -15.16
CA LYS A 44 -46.52 37.85 -14.44
C LYS A 44 -47.06 38.93 -15.37
N GLU A 45 -46.27 39.36 -16.35
CA GLU A 45 -46.69 40.34 -17.36
C GLU A 45 -47.84 39.79 -18.21
N TYR A 46 -47.71 38.59 -18.76
CA TYR A 46 -48.78 37.93 -19.53
C TYR A 46 -50.03 37.66 -18.70
N LEU A 47 -49.87 37.31 -17.43
CA LEU A 47 -50.98 37.11 -16.51
C LEU A 47 -51.69 38.43 -16.14
N SER A 48 -50.97 39.55 -16.07
CA SER A 48 -51.56 40.89 -15.93
C SER A 48 -52.38 41.23 -17.17
N ASP A 49 -51.82 41.02 -18.37
CA ASP A 49 -52.48 41.29 -19.65
C ASP A 49 -53.79 40.49 -19.80
N ILE A 50 -53.81 39.22 -19.42
CA ILE A 50 -55.03 38.39 -19.40
C ILE A 50 -56.07 38.97 -18.43
N ARG A 51 -55.66 39.40 -17.24
CA ARG A 51 -56.56 39.92 -16.21
C ARG A 51 -57.14 41.27 -16.59
N ASP A 52 -56.35 42.14 -17.20
CA ASP A 52 -56.79 43.45 -17.71
C ASP A 52 -57.76 43.28 -18.88
N CYS A 53 -57.50 42.29 -19.76
CA CYS A 53 -58.43 41.91 -20.82
C CYS A 53 -59.78 41.39 -20.29
N LYS A 54 -59.77 40.57 -19.22
CA LYS A 54 -60.99 40.04 -18.59
C LYS A 54 -61.81 41.13 -17.89
N LYS A 55 -61.18 42.20 -17.40
CA LYS A 55 -61.85 43.36 -16.79
C LYS A 55 -62.40 44.37 -17.81
N GLY A 56 -61.98 44.27 -19.07
CA GLY A 56 -62.37 45.18 -20.15
C GLY A 56 -61.46 46.40 -20.31
N ASP A 57 -60.32 46.43 -19.62
CA ASP A 57 -59.39 47.58 -19.57
C ASP A 57 -58.38 47.58 -20.75
N LYS A 58 -58.19 46.44 -21.42
CA LYS A 58 -57.25 46.26 -22.54
C LYS A 58 -57.81 45.31 -23.60
N THR A 59 -57.52 45.57 -24.87
CA THR A 59 -57.71 44.62 -25.98
C THR A 59 -56.38 43.95 -26.31
N LEU A 60 -56.30 42.62 -26.17
CA LEU A 60 -55.10 41.84 -26.51
C LEU A 60 -54.95 41.70 -28.02
N ASP A 61 -53.74 41.94 -28.52
CA ASP A 61 -53.35 41.60 -29.88
C ASP A 61 -52.79 40.17 -29.92
N PHE A 62 -53.62 39.25 -30.38
CA PHE A 62 -53.31 37.82 -30.42
C PHE A 62 -52.24 37.45 -31.45
N ASP A 63 -51.98 38.30 -32.44
CA ASP A 63 -50.98 38.02 -33.47
C ASP A 63 -49.55 38.26 -32.97
N ILE A 64 -49.36 39.20 -32.03
CA ILE A 64 -48.09 39.40 -31.31
C ILE A 64 -47.71 38.14 -30.53
N TYR A 65 -48.67 37.52 -29.83
CA TYR A 65 -48.40 36.28 -29.08
C TYR A 65 -48.09 35.10 -30.00
N LYS A 66 -48.66 35.03 -31.22
CA LYS A 66 -48.30 34.01 -32.22
C LYS A 66 -46.86 34.17 -32.74
N GLU A 67 -46.37 35.39 -32.86
CA GLU A 67 -44.96 35.64 -33.25
C GLU A 67 -44.00 35.22 -32.14
N LEU A 68 -44.37 35.45 -30.88
CA LEU A 68 -43.59 35.04 -29.71
C LEU A 68 -43.45 33.52 -29.59
N VAL A 69 -44.50 32.75 -29.91
CA VAL A 69 -44.46 31.27 -29.94
C VAL A 69 -43.42 30.76 -30.95
N LYS A 70 -43.27 31.42 -32.11
CA LYS A 70 -42.34 30.99 -33.17
C LYS A 70 -40.86 31.24 -32.85
N GLN A 71 -40.55 32.08 -31.86
CA GLN A 71 -39.18 32.42 -31.48
C GLN A 71 -38.58 31.54 -30.38
N VAL A 72 -39.36 30.64 -29.76
CA VAL A 72 -38.85 29.82 -28.66
C VAL A 72 -37.97 28.67 -29.20
N VAL A 73 -36.70 28.98 -29.42
CA VAL A 73 -35.65 27.97 -29.62
C VAL A 73 -35.03 27.69 -28.25
N ILE A 74 -35.18 26.47 -27.76
CA ILE A 74 -34.54 26.01 -26.52
C ILE A 74 -33.03 25.86 -26.81
N SER A 75 -32.24 26.90 -26.54
CA SER A 75 -30.78 26.84 -26.55
C SER A 75 -30.26 26.15 -25.28
N PHE A 76 -29.16 25.40 -25.42
CA PHE A 76 -28.45 24.70 -24.35
C PHE A 76 -27.11 25.35 -23.97
N ASP A 77 -26.83 26.54 -24.51
CA ASP A 77 -25.55 27.23 -24.34
C ASP A 77 -25.20 27.39 -22.85
N TYR A 78 -26.19 27.54 -21.97
CA TYR A 78 -25.99 27.64 -20.52
C TYR A 78 -25.45 26.34 -19.86
N VAL A 79 -25.73 25.15 -20.40
CA VAL A 79 -25.16 23.88 -19.93
C VAL A 79 -23.70 23.80 -20.34
N ASP A 80 -23.41 24.22 -21.57
CA ASP A 80 -22.08 24.21 -22.15
C ASP A 80 -21.17 25.22 -21.41
N GLU A 81 -21.69 26.41 -21.10
CA GLU A 81 -21.01 27.42 -20.29
C GLU A 81 -20.77 26.96 -18.84
N LEU A 82 -21.71 26.22 -18.26
CA LEU A 82 -21.54 25.63 -16.93
C LEU A 82 -20.46 24.55 -16.90
N LEU A 83 -20.45 23.69 -17.91
CA LEU A 83 -19.37 22.69 -18.08
C LEU A 83 -18.02 23.37 -18.22
N ALA A 84 -17.95 24.49 -18.95
CA ALA A 84 -16.74 25.27 -19.09
C ALA A 84 -16.31 25.93 -17.77
N ASP A 85 -17.23 26.55 -17.03
CA ASP A 85 -16.92 27.19 -15.75
C ASP A 85 -16.34 26.21 -14.73
N ILE A 86 -16.92 25.02 -14.60
CA ILE A 86 -16.43 23.97 -13.70
C ILE A 86 -15.10 23.40 -14.20
N TYR A 87 -14.90 23.36 -15.52
CA TYR A 87 -13.62 22.96 -16.10
C TYR A 87 -12.48 23.91 -15.69
N PHE A 88 -12.71 25.22 -15.72
CA PHE A 88 -11.72 26.23 -15.31
C PHE A 88 -11.68 26.51 -13.81
N SER A 89 -12.57 25.90 -13.01
CA SER A 89 -12.58 26.08 -11.56
C SER A 89 -11.35 25.42 -10.90
N PRO A 90 -10.95 25.85 -9.69
CA PRO A 90 -9.83 25.25 -8.98
C PRO A 90 -10.13 23.84 -8.43
N SER A 91 -11.37 23.36 -8.56
CA SER A 91 -11.83 22.07 -8.04
C SER A 91 -11.02 20.92 -8.64
N SER A 92 -10.41 20.10 -7.79
CA SER A 92 -9.46 19.05 -8.19
C SER A 92 -9.86 17.66 -7.72
N SER A 93 -10.62 17.56 -6.62
CA SER A 93 -11.14 16.28 -6.12
C SER A 93 -12.52 15.94 -6.69
N TYR A 94 -12.86 14.65 -6.73
CA TYR A 94 -14.18 14.20 -7.17
C TYR A 94 -15.32 14.81 -6.33
N ALA A 95 -15.10 14.98 -5.02
CA ALA A 95 -16.08 15.54 -4.10
C ALA A 95 -16.29 17.05 -4.32
N GLU A 96 -15.23 17.81 -4.57
CA GLU A 96 -15.31 19.24 -4.90
C GLU A 96 -16.10 19.48 -6.19
N ILE A 97 -15.84 18.66 -7.22
CA ILE A 97 -16.57 18.74 -8.50
C ILE A 97 -18.06 18.41 -8.28
N ASP A 98 -18.36 17.39 -7.46
CA ASP A 98 -19.73 17.01 -7.15
C ASP A 98 -20.49 18.13 -6.42
N GLU A 99 -19.85 18.80 -5.47
CA GLU A 99 -20.43 19.92 -4.73
C GLU A 99 -20.66 21.14 -5.63
N GLU A 100 -19.68 21.48 -6.47
CA GLU A 100 -19.78 22.59 -7.41
C GLU A 100 -20.91 22.36 -8.44
N LEU A 101 -21.03 21.14 -8.96
CA LEU A 101 -22.16 20.74 -9.81
C LEU A 101 -23.51 20.86 -9.07
N ALA A 102 -23.59 20.36 -7.83
CA ALA A 102 -24.83 20.35 -7.07
C ALA A 102 -25.39 21.76 -6.82
N THR A 103 -24.52 22.76 -6.61
CA THR A 103 -24.95 24.17 -6.44
C THR A 103 -25.57 24.76 -7.71
N ARG A 104 -25.13 24.32 -8.89
CA ARG A 104 -25.55 24.91 -10.16
C ARG A 104 -26.66 24.13 -10.87
N ILE A 105 -26.84 22.85 -10.56
CA ILE A 105 -27.88 21.99 -11.18
C ILE A 105 -29.30 22.55 -11.08
N PRO A 106 -29.77 23.13 -9.96
CA PRO A 106 -31.12 23.69 -9.89
C PRO A 106 -31.42 24.70 -11.00
N SER A 107 -30.42 25.45 -11.47
CA SER A 107 -30.55 26.43 -12.57
C SER A 107 -30.74 25.81 -13.97
N ILE A 108 -30.33 24.54 -14.12
CA ILE A 108 -30.42 23.74 -15.34
C ILE A 108 -31.69 22.87 -15.33
N VAL A 109 -32.15 22.43 -14.14
CA VAL A 109 -33.30 21.54 -13.98
C VAL A 109 -34.56 22.09 -14.65
N SER A 110 -34.85 23.39 -14.55
CA SER A 110 -36.04 23.99 -15.19
C SER A 110 -36.04 23.86 -16.71
N ARG A 111 -34.87 23.98 -17.34
CA ARG A 111 -34.71 23.81 -18.79
C ARG A 111 -34.70 22.35 -19.21
N LEU A 112 -34.11 21.48 -18.40
CA LEU A 112 -34.19 20.03 -18.62
C LEU A 112 -35.63 19.50 -18.54
N LYS A 113 -36.45 20.08 -17.66
CA LYS A 113 -37.88 19.75 -17.53
C LYS A 113 -38.69 20.11 -18.78
N GLN A 114 -38.24 21.09 -19.56
CA GLN A 114 -38.85 21.48 -20.84
C GLN A 114 -38.54 20.48 -21.97
N ILE A 115 -37.59 19.56 -21.76
CA ILE A 115 -37.20 18.57 -22.76
C ILE A 115 -38.19 17.42 -22.77
N LYS A 116 -38.79 17.20 -23.94
CA LYS A 116 -39.58 16.01 -24.21
C LYS A 116 -38.66 14.81 -24.48
N ILE A 117 -38.28 14.08 -23.44
CA ILE A 117 -37.58 12.78 -23.58
C ILE A 117 -38.62 11.71 -23.89
N ARG A 118 -38.65 11.30 -25.16
CA ARG A 118 -39.59 10.27 -25.65
C ARG A 118 -39.05 8.86 -25.45
N ASP A 119 -37.74 8.69 -25.65
CA ASP A 119 -37.06 7.41 -25.52
C ASP A 119 -35.60 7.58 -25.06
N ILE A 120 -34.93 6.45 -24.84
CA ILE A 120 -33.53 6.39 -24.44
C ILE A 120 -32.62 6.97 -25.55
N SER A 121 -32.98 6.79 -26.83
CA SER A 121 -32.19 7.28 -27.96
C SER A 121 -32.12 8.81 -28.00
N VAL A 122 -33.22 9.50 -27.70
CA VAL A 122 -33.28 10.97 -27.62
C VAL A 122 -32.47 11.47 -26.43
N ARG A 123 -32.52 10.79 -25.28
CA ARG A 123 -31.68 11.12 -24.13
C ARG A 123 -30.20 10.94 -24.43
N ASP A 124 -29.82 9.83 -25.05
CA ASP A 124 -28.41 9.56 -25.36
C ASP A 124 -27.87 10.55 -26.41
N LYS A 125 -28.70 10.95 -27.39
CA LYS A 125 -28.37 12.05 -28.31
C LYS A 125 -28.20 13.39 -27.58
N LEU A 126 -29.06 13.68 -26.60
CA LEU A 126 -28.94 14.88 -25.77
C LEU A 126 -27.59 14.89 -25.03
N PHE A 127 -27.20 13.77 -24.43
CA PHE A 127 -25.91 13.65 -23.76
C PHE A 127 -24.74 13.79 -24.74
N GLU A 128 -24.81 13.19 -25.93
CA GLU A 128 -23.78 13.38 -26.96
C GLU A 128 -23.65 14.85 -27.42
N CYS A 129 -24.76 15.59 -27.48
CA CYS A 129 -24.72 17.03 -27.77
C CYS A 129 -24.01 17.78 -26.65
N PHE A 130 -24.41 17.60 -25.39
CA PHE A 130 -23.74 18.23 -24.23
C PHE A 130 -22.25 17.88 -24.15
N GLU A 131 -21.86 16.64 -24.44
CA GLU A 131 -20.46 16.23 -24.44
C GLU A 131 -19.65 16.97 -25.50
N LYS A 132 -20.21 17.17 -26.70
CA LYS A 132 -19.53 17.81 -27.83
C LYS A 132 -19.52 19.33 -27.70
N ASP A 133 -20.65 19.93 -27.37
CA ASP A 133 -20.83 21.38 -27.36
C ASP A 133 -20.14 22.00 -26.14
N GLY A 134 -20.23 21.39 -24.97
CA GLY A 134 -19.41 21.77 -23.81
C GLY A 134 -17.90 21.69 -24.08
N ALA A 135 -17.44 20.67 -24.82
CA ALA A 135 -16.02 20.56 -25.19
C ALA A 135 -15.61 21.67 -26.17
N LYS A 136 -16.49 22.07 -27.09
CA LYS A 136 -16.24 23.18 -28.02
C LYS A 136 -16.07 24.50 -27.28
N VAL A 137 -16.97 24.83 -26.35
CA VAL A 137 -16.89 26.08 -25.55
C VAL A 137 -15.59 26.13 -24.76
N ILE A 138 -15.16 25.00 -24.16
CA ILE A 138 -13.87 24.93 -23.48
C ILE A 138 -12.71 25.14 -24.46
N HIS A 139 -12.76 24.51 -25.64
CA HIS A 139 -11.75 24.70 -26.68
C HIS A 139 -11.66 26.15 -27.15
N GLU A 140 -12.80 26.83 -27.30
CA GLU A 140 -12.89 28.24 -27.68
C GLU A 140 -12.28 29.14 -26.60
N ARG A 141 -12.69 28.98 -25.33
CA ARG A 141 -12.10 29.72 -24.19
C ARG A 141 -10.59 29.47 -24.02
N LEU A 142 -10.12 28.24 -24.28
CA LEU A 142 -8.68 27.91 -24.29
C LEU A 142 -7.92 28.55 -25.46
N GLN A 143 -8.57 28.75 -26.61
CA GLN A 143 -7.96 29.46 -27.74
C GLN A 143 -7.87 30.97 -27.47
N GLU A 144 -8.86 31.54 -26.79
CA GLU A 144 -8.87 32.94 -26.37
C GLU A 144 -7.82 33.23 -25.28
N SER A 145 -7.59 32.30 -24.34
CA SER A 145 -6.61 32.46 -23.27
C SER A 145 -5.15 32.27 -23.72
N ARG A 146 -4.91 31.49 -24.78
CA ARG A 146 -3.58 31.30 -25.41
C ARG A 146 -2.96 32.58 -25.97
N ALA A 147 -3.71 33.67 -26.05
CA ALA A 147 -3.13 34.98 -26.33
C ALA A 147 -2.17 35.47 -25.22
N ASN A 148 -2.22 34.89 -24.01
CA ASN A 148 -1.47 35.37 -22.85
C ASN A 148 -0.59 34.35 -22.10
N ASP A 149 -0.69 33.01 -22.29
CA ASP A 149 0.25 32.04 -21.69
C ASP A 149 0.30 30.68 -22.45
N GLU A 150 1.49 30.06 -22.53
CA GLU A 150 1.81 28.89 -23.38
C GLU A 150 1.41 27.50 -22.81
N HIS A 151 0.74 27.41 -21.66
CA HIS A 151 0.62 26.13 -20.93
C HIS A 151 -0.77 25.46 -20.82
N ASP A 152 -1.84 26.06 -21.33
CA ASP A 152 -3.18 25.46 -21.20
C ASP A 152 -3.56 24.59 -22.42
N THR A 153 -3.20 23.31 -22.33
CA THR A 153 -3.72 22.26 -23.22
C THR A 153 -4.97 21.61 -22.62
N PHE A 154 -5.98 21.33 -23.46
CA PHE A 154 -7.21 20.68 -23.04
C PHE A 154 -6.95 19.31 -22.37
N ASP A 155 -7.14 19.24 -21.06
CA ASP A 155 -7.19 18.00 -20.29
C ASP A 155 -8.50 17.24 -20.52
N VAL A 156 -8.41 16.25 -21.41
CA VAL A 156 -9.50 15.32 -21.76
C VAL A 156 -10.01 14.55 -20.53
N ASN A 157 -9.13 14.23 -19.57
CA ASN A 157 -9.50 13.41 -18.42
C ASN A 157 -10.35 14.21 -17.43
N ARG A 158 -9.95 15.46 -17.16
CA ARG A 158 -10.73 16.39 -16.33
C ARG A 158 -12.13 16.61 -16.91
N TYR A 159 -12.21 16.88 -18.22
CA TYR A 159 -13.51 17.08 -18.88
C TYR A 159 -14.41 15.83 -18.78
N LYS A 160 -13.86 14.64 -19.03
CA LYS A 160 -14.61 13.37 -18.88
C LYS A 160 -15.12 13.13 -17.47
N THR A 161 -14.35 13.50 -16.45
CA THR A 161 -14.78 13.42 -15.05
C THR A 161 -15.96 14.36 -14.80
N ILE A 162 -15.85 15.64 -15.16
CA ILE A 162 -16.91 16.64 -14.97
C ILE A 162 -18.19 16.20 -15.69
N PHE A 163 -18.07 15.80 -16.95
CA PHE A 163 -19.20 15.36 -17.75
C PHE A 163 -19.89 14.10 -17.17
N ARG A 164 -19.12 13.12 -16.70
CA ARG A 164 -19.68 11.94 -16.00
C ARG A 164 -20.47 12.35 -14.77
N LYS A 165 -19.90 13.22 -13.92
CA LYS A 165 -20.57 13.70 -12.70
C LYS A 165 -21.82 14.51 -13.00
N LEU A 166 -21.79 15.35 -14.05
CA LEU A 166 -22.97 16.07 -14.54
C LEU A 166 -24.11 15.10 -14.91
N ILE A 167 -23.81 14.07 -15.71
CA ILE A 167 -24.81 13.05 -16.09
C ILE A 167 -25.38 12.34 -14.86
N GLU A 168 -24.52 11.95 -13.90
CA GLU A 168 -24.94 11.27 -12.68
C GLU A 168 -25.98 12.08 -11.90
N GLN A 169 -25.81 13.40 -11.82
CA GLN A 169 -26.70 14.28 -11.07
C GLN A 169 -27.94 14.75 -11.87
N ILE A 170 -27.86 14.86 -13.21
CA ILE A 170 -28.98 15.30 -14.08
C ILE A 170 -29.95 14.16 -14.41
N ASN A 171 -29.44 12.95 -14.61
CA ASN A 171 -30.24 11.80 -15.05
C ASN A 171 -31.46 11.49 -14.14
N PRO A 172 -31.40 11.66 -12.79
CA PRO A 172 -32.56 11.59 -11.91
C PRO A 172 -33.73 12.48 -12.33
N PHE A 173 -33.48 13.75 -12.61
CA PHE A 173 -34.52 14.73 -12.97
C PHE A 173 -35.15 14.43 -14.33
N LEU A 174 -34.33 14.01 -15.30
CA LEU A 174 -34.78 13.66 -16.65
C LEU A 174 -35.72 12.46 -16.63
N LEU A 175 -35.42 11.46 -15.79
CA LEU A 175 -36.24 10.27 -15.70
C LEU A 175 -37.45 10.45 -14.78
N GLU A 176 -37.37 11.30 -13.75
CA GLU A 176 -38.57 11.75 -13.01
C GLU A 176 -39.60 12.39 -13.96
N ARG A 177 -39.18 13.31 -14.84
CA ARG A 177 -40.12 13.92 -15.80
C ARG A 177 -40.65 12.96 -16.85
N HIS A 178 -39.82 12.04 -17.32
CA HIS A 178 -40.30 10.99 -18.22
C HIS A 178 -41.34 10.08 -17.52
N LEU A 179 -41.19 9.82 -16.22
CA LEU A 179 -42.17 9.08 -15.45
C LEU A 179 -43.49 9.84 -15.29
N GLU A 180 -43.44 11.14 -15.00
CA GLU A 180 -44.65 11.96 -14.92
C GLU A 180 -45.45 11.99 -16.23
N LEU A 181 -44.76 11.99 -17.37
CA LEU A 181 -45.41 11.86 -18.68
C LEU A 181 -46.17 10.54 -18.77
N LEU A 182 -45.52 9.45 -18.38
CA LEU A 182 -46.09 8.12 -18.43
C LEU A 182 -47.29 7.99 -17.47
N ASP A 183 -47.19 8.55 -16.26
CA ASP A 183 -48.30 8.70 -15.30
C ASP A 183 -49.49 9.42 -15.92
N TYR A 184 -49.23 10.53 -16.59
CA TYR A 184 -50.28 11.31 -17.20
C TYR A 184 -50.93 10.57 -18.37
N VAL A 185 -50.13 9.94 -19.24
CA VAL A 185 -50.62 9.15 -20.37
C VAL A 185 -51.50 7.98 -19.89
N LEU A 186 -51.17 7.37 -18.75
CA LEU A 186 -52.03 6.37 -18.11
C LEU A 186 -53.38 6.92 -17.67
N GLN A 187 -53.35 8.04 -16.96
CA GLN A 187 -54.56 8.60 -16.34
C GLN A 187 -55.53 9.14 -17.39
N THR A 188 -55.00 9.67 -18.50
CA THR A 188 -55.79 10.39 -19.52
C THR A 188 -56.00 9.59 -20.80
N GLY A 189 -55.17 8.57 -21.07
CA GLY A 189 -55.19 7.82 -22.32
C GLY A 189 -54.59 8.58 -23.52
N GLU A 190 -53.98 9.75 -23.30
CA GLU A 190 -53.44 10.64 -24.34
C GLU A 190 -52.09 10.15 -24.92
N ILE A 191 -52.07 8.97 -25.56
CA ILE A 191 -50.83 8.34 -26.06
C ILE A 191 -50.14 9.13 -27.17
N HIS A 192 -50.86 10.00 -27.88
CA HIS A 192 -50.27 10.87 -28.90
C HIS A 192 -49.13 11.72 -28.33
N LEU A 193 -49.10 11.95 -27.01
CA LEU A 193 -48.01 12.62 -26.30
C LEU A 193 -46.67 11.87 -26.34
N LEU A 194 -46.60 10.60 -26.75
CA LEU A 194 -45.34 9.88 -26.99
C LEU A 194 -44.78 10.11 -28.41
N ASP A 195 -45.55 10.76 -29.29
CA ASP A 195 -45.21 11.04 -30.70
C ASP A 195 -44.74 9.81 -31.51
N ASP A 196 -45.20 8.59 -31.14
CA ASP A 196 -44.94 7.37 -31.91
C ASP A 196 -46.16 7.08 -32.81
N PRO A 197 -46.00 7.10 -34.15
CA PRO A 197 -47.09 6.81 -35.08
C PRO A 197 -47.67 5.39 -34.93
N LYS A 198 -46.98 4.47 -34.25
CA LYS A 198 -47.41 3.09 -34.01
C LYS A 198 -48.33 2.91 -32.80
N LEU A 199 -48.47 3.93 -31.93
CA LEU A 199 -49.16 3.84 -30.65
C LEU A 199 -50.56 4.48 -30.63
N THR A 200 -51.19 4.65 -31.79
CA THR A 200 -52.42 5.44 -31.98
C THR A 200 -53.69 4.92 -31.27
N VAL A 201 -53.69 3.73 -30.66
CA VAL A 201 -54.82 3.20 -29.85
C VAL A 201 -54.31 2.47 -28.60
N LEU A 202 -54.82 2.86 -27.42
CA LEU A 202 -54.51 2.26 -26.12
C LEU A 202 -55.15 0.87 -26.02
N THR A 203 -54.45 -0.16 -26.52
CA THR A 203 -54.86 -1.53 -26.21
C THR A 203 -54.62 -1.83 -24.72
N PRO A 204 -55.42 -2.69 -24.06
CA PRO A 204 -55.22 -3.07 -22.65
C PRO A 204 -53.79 -3.55 -22.31
N LYS A 205 -53.05 -4.04 -23.32
CA LYS A 205 -51.64 -4.42 -23.23
C LYS A 205 -50.73 -3.22 -22.88
N TYR A 206 -50.99 -2.03 -23.42
CA TYR A 206 -50.18 -0.83 -23.18
C TYR A 206 -50.49 -0.17 -21.83
N SER A 207 -51.75 -0.18 -21.37
CA SER A 207 -52.12 0.33 -20.03
C SER A 207 -51.40 -0.43 -18.90
N TRP A 208 -51.39 -1.76 -18.98
CA TRP A 208 -50.70 -2.59 -17.98
C TRP A 208 -49.19 -2.35 -17.92
N ILE A 209 -48.57 -2.05 -19.07
CA ILE A 209 -47.14 -1.76 -19.20
C ILE A 209 -46.76 -0.47 -18.46
N ILE A 210 -47.58 0.55 -18.61
CA ILE A 210 -47.30 1.84 -17.99
C ILE A 210 -47.66 1.77 -16.48
N GLU A 211 -48.75 1.10 -16.10
CA GLU A 211 -49.20 1.01 -14.69
C GLU A 211 -48.19 0.26 -13.79
N SER A 212 -47.42 -0.65 -14.38
CA SER A 212 -46.36 -1.36 -13.68
C SER A 212 -45.01 -0.62 -13.62
N THR A 213 -44.80 0.40 -14.47
CA THR A 213 -43.55 1.20 -14.47
C THR A 213 -43.52 2.26 -13.37
N LEU A 214 -44.68 2.62 -12.83
CA LEU A 214 -44.83 3.69 -11.82
C LEU A 214 -44.82 3.18 -10.39
N ASN A 215 -45.42 2.02 -10.15
CA ASN A 215 -45.54 1.42 -8.81
C ASN A 215 -44.24 0.82 -8.27
N SER A 216 -43.14 0.93 -8.99
CA SER A 216 -41.89 0.30 -8.62
C SER A 216 -40.71 1.24 -8.80
N GLN A 217 -40.19 1.74 -7.66
CA GLN A 217 -39.07 2.67 -7.58
C GLN A 217 -38.01 2.34 -8.66
N TRP A 218 -37.90 3.19 -9.68
CA TRP A 218 -36.82 3.46 -10.65
C TRP A 218 -35.99 2.32 -11.29
N TYR A 219 -35.64 1.25 -10.59
CA TYR A 219 -34.93 0.09 -11.13
C TYR A 219 -35.82 -0.78 -12.05
N LEU A 220 -37.14 -0.56 -12.07
CA LEU A 220 -38.11 -1.33 -12.86
C LEU A 220 -38.47 -0.77 -14.24
N LEU A 221 -38.13 0.49 -14.57
CA LEU A 221 -38.13 0.98 -15.96
C LEU A 221 -37.15 0.20 -16.85
N ARG A 222 -36.08 -0.38 -16.27
CA ARG A 222 -35.22 -1.31 -17.00
C ARG A 222 -35.99 -2.54 -17.47
N SER A 223 -36.96 -3.04 -16.68
CA SER A 223 -37.63 -4.34 -16.84
C SER A 223 -38.76 -4.31 -17.89
N TYR A 224 -39.52 -3.22 -17.95
CA TYR A 224 -40.68 -3.15 -18.84
C TYR A 224 -40.34 -2.90 -20.30
N PHE A 225 -39.36 -2.03 -20.55
CA PHE A 225 -38.73 -1.94 -21.87
C PHE A 225 -38.09 -3.27 -22.29
N PHE A 226 -37.62 -4.10 -21.35
CA PHE A 226 -37.01 -5.39 -21.66
C PHE A 226 -37.99 -6.48 -22.09
N LYS A 227 -39.27 -6.42 -21.70
CA LYS A 227 -40.25 -7.45 -22.09
C LYS A 227 -40.87 -7.19 -23.47
N ALA A 228 -41.12 -5.92 -23.80
CA ALA A 228 -41.45 -5.50 -25.18
C ALA A 228 -40.26 -5.69 -26.13
N ARG A 229 -39.04 -5.49 -25.62
CA ARG A 229 -37.78 -5.83 -26.29
C ARG A 229 -37.56 -7.34 -26.41
N ALA A 230 -37.94 -8.17 -25.44
CA ALA A 230 -37.83 -9.64 -25.51
C ALA A 230 -38.67 -10.25 -26.64
N GLU A 231 -39.83 -9.65 -26.95
CA GLU A 231 -40.72 -10.07 -28.05
C GLU A 231 -40.08 -9.75 -29.43
N ILE A 232 -39.36 -8.63 -29.55
CA ILE A 232 -38.57 -8.23 -30.73
C ILE A 232 -37.20 -8.95 -30.79
N GLU A 233 -36.58 -9.26 -29.64
CA GLU A 233 -35.30 -9.98 -29.51
C GLU A 233 -35.41 -11.47 -29.88
N SER A 234 -36.59 -12.08 -29.79
CA SER A 234 -36.81 -13.45 -30.31
C SER A 234 -36.62 -13.55 -31.83
N GLN A 235 -36.78 -12.43 -32.55
CA GLN A 235 -36.53 -12.34 -34.00
C GLN A 235 -35.05 -12.06 -34.33
N PHE A 236 -34.21 -11.66 -33.37
CA PHE A 236 -32.78 -11.36 -33.54
C PHE A 236 -31.89 -12.38 -32.81
N ASN A 237 -32.08 -13.65 -33.15
CA ASN A 237 -31.40 -14.85 -32.66
C ASN A 237 -29.85 -14.94 -32.87
N LYS A 238 -29.07 -13.85 -32.80
CA LYS A 238 -27.60 -13.95 -32.86
C LYS A 238 -26.89 -13.09 -31.80
N LYS A 239 -26.65 -13.72 -30.65
CA LYS A 239 -25.54 -13.56 -29.68
C LYS A 239 -24.96 -12.14 -29.44
N GLU A 240 -25.67 -11.26 -28.72
CA GLU A 240 -25.02 -10.14 -28.00
C GLU A 240 -25.76 -9.82 -26.68
N GLY A 241 -25.43 -10.55 -25.62
CA GLY A 241 -25.88 -10.26 -24.26
C GLY A 241 -24.76 -9.61 -23.44
N THR A 242 -24.50 -8.30 -23.56
CA THR A 242 -23.41 -7.65 -22.77
C THR A 242 -23.51 -6.14 -22.55
N ARG A 243 -24.55 -5.36 -22.89
CA ARG A 243 -24.42 -3.88 -22.71
C ARG A 243 -24.85 -3.35 -21.34
N LYS A 244 -26.01 -3.80 -20.86
CA LYS A 244 -26.70 -3.16 -19.73
C LYS A 244 -26.16 -3.58 -18.34
N TYR A 245 -25.77 -4.84 -18.18
CA TYR A 245 -25.04 -5.33 -16.99
C TYR A 245 -23.66 -4.68 -16.87
N TRP A 246 -23.00 -4.46 -18.02
CA TRP A 246 -21.66 -3.91 -18.05
C TRP A 246 -21.60 -2.44 -17.65
N GLU A 247 -22.63 -1.65 -17.96
CA GLU A 247 -22.76 -0.27 -17.46
C GLU A 247 -22.88 -0.23 -15.93
N GLU A 248 -23.74 -1.06 -15.32
CA GLU A 248 -23.90 -1.08 -13.86
C GLU A 248 -22.62 -1.55 -13.15
N VAL A 249 -21.98 -2.60 -13.69
CA VAL A 249 -20.69 -3.10 -13.21
C VAL A 249 -19.59 -2.05 -13.38
N LYS A 250 -19.62 -1.28 -14.47
CA LYS A 250 -18.68 -0.17 -14.73
C LYS A 250 -18.84 0.94 -13.69
N TYR A 251 -20.06 1.37 -13.39
CA TYR A 251 -20.31 2.39 -12.35
C TYR A 251 -19.86 1.93 -10.96
N LYS A 252 -20.17 0.68 -10.57
CA LYS A 252 -19.73 0.16 -9.26
C LYS A 252 -18.20 0.10 -9.14
N LYS A 253 -17.50 -0.22 -10.24
CA LYS A 253 -16.02 -0.17 -10.28
C LYS A 253 -15.48 1.25 -10.17
N ILE A 254 -16.08 2.21 -10.90
CA ILE A 254 -15.70 3.63 -10.86
C ILE A 254 -15.79 4.16 -9.43
N LYS A 255 -16.89 3.86 -8.72
CA LYS A 255 -17.08 4.29 -7.33
C LYS A 255 -15.94 3.83 -6.41
N ILE A 256 -15.55 2.56 -6.48
CA ILE A 256 -14.41 2.03 -5.70
C ILE A 256 -13.10 2.76 -6.06
N PHE A 257 -12.88 3.06 -7.35
CA PHE A 257 -11.69 3.79 -7.77
C PHE A 257 -11.67 5.25 -7.31
N GLU A 258 -12.82 5.93 -7.33
CA GLU A 258 -12.97 7.30 -6.82
C GLU A 258 -12.74 7.35 -5.30
N GLU A 259 -13.33 6.42 -4.54
CA GLU A 259 -13.10 6.28 -3.09
C GLU A 259 -11.61 6.06 -2.75
N CYS A 260 -10.88 5.36 -3.62
CA CYS A 260 -9.44 5.13 -3.46
C CYS A 260 -8.56 6.24 -4.07
N GLY A 261 -9.13 7.31 -4.63
CA GLY A 261 -8.39 8.44 -5.20
C GLY A 261 -7.60 8.12 -6.48
N PHE A 262 -8.07 7.18 -7.31
CA PHE A 262 -7.42 6.87 -8.57
C PHE A 262 -7.60 8.01 -9.58
N SER A 263 -6.53 8.35 -10.31
CA SER A 263 -6.63 9.27 -11.46
C SER A 263 -7.52 8.68 -12.57
N GLU A 264 -8.27 9.52 -13.29
CA GLU A 264 -9.14 9.10 -14.40
C GLU A 264 -8.40 8.27 -15.47
N ALA A 265 -7.14 8.57 -15.78
CA ALA A 265 -6.33 7.76 -16.72
C ALA A 265 -6.15 6.30 -16.27
N ASN A 266 -5.97 6.08 -14.95
CA ASN A 266 -5.89 4.74 -14.37
C ASN A 266 -7.26 4.07 -14.35
N ILE A 267 -8.34 4.81 -14.09
CA ILE A 267 -9.71 4.30 -14.13
C ILE A 267 -10.02 3.78 -15.54
N GLN A 268 -9.79 4.58 -16.57
CA GLN A 268 -10.02 4.18 -17.97
C GLN A 268 -9.20 2.93 -18.32
N LYS A 269 -7.91 2.89 -17.95
CA LYS A 269 -7.04 1.73 -18.18
C LYS A 269 -7.59 0.44 -17.58
N PHE A 270 -8.08 0.48 -16.33
CA PHE A 270 -8.61 -0.71 -15.65
C PHE A 270 -10.05 -1.06 -16.06
N LEU A 271 -10.86 -0.06 -16.45
CA LEU A 271 -12.22 -0.27 -16.93
C LEU A 271 -12.27 -1.04 -18.26
N PHE A 272 -11.36 -0.73 -19.19
CA PHE A 272 -11.27 -1.43 -20.49
C PHE A 272 -10.50 -2.75 -20.43
N THR A 273 -10.03 -3.16 -19.25
CA THR A 273 -9.39 -4.46 -19.09
C THR A 273 -10.46 -5.53 -18.83
N ASP A 274 -10.81 -6.31 -19.85
CA ASP A 274 -11.87 -7.36 -19.81
C ASP A 274 -11.74 -8.37 -18.66
N LYS A 275 -10.54 -8.52 -18.08
CA LYS A 275 -10.24 -9.48 -17.02
C LYS A 275 -10.58 -9.00 -15.60
N LEU A 276 -10.85 -7.71 -15.39
CA LEU A 276 -11.16 -7.20 -14.06
C LEU A 276 -12.64 -7.46 -13.73
N ASN A 277 -12.94 -8.49 -12.93
CA ASN A 277 -14.29 -8.69 -12.40
C ASN A 277 -14.56 -7.70 -11.24
N TYR A 278 -15.78 -7.15 -11.15
CA TYR A 278 -16.18 -6.31 -10.02
C TYR A 278 -16.04 -7.05 -8.67
N LYS A 279 -16.45 -8.33 -8.61
CA LYS A 279 -16.32 -9.13 -7.38
C LYS A 279 -14.86 -9.21 -6.90
N THR A 280 -13.92 -9.29 -7.83
CA THR A 280 -12.49 -9.32 -7.53
C THR A 280 -12.00 -7.96 -7.02
N LEU A 281 -12.47 -6.86 -7.61
CA LEU A 281 -12.14 -5.50 -7.18
C LEU A 281 -12.70 -5.21 -5.77
N ASP A 282 -13.94 -5.62 -5.52
CA ASP A 282 -14.61 -5.47 -4.23
C ASP A 282 -13.92 -6.31 -3.14
N GLU A 283 -13.53 -7.55 -3.44
CA GLU A 283 -12.81 -8.41 -2.51
C GLU A 283 -11.46 -7.82 -2.08
N ILE A 284 -10.67 -7.28 -3.01
CA ILE A 284 -9.39 -6.64 -2.66
C ILE A 284 -9.60 -5.30 -1.95
N HIS A 285 -10.69 -4.57 -2.26
CA HIS A 285 -11.04 -3.32 -1.60
C HIS A 285 -11.38 -3.53 -0.13
N ILE A 286 -12.27 -4.48 0.16
CA ILE A 286 -12.62 -4.88 1.54
C ILE A 286 -11.37 -5.34 2.28
N PHE A 287 -10.53 -6.17 1.64
CA PHE A 287 -9.30 -6.66 2.27
C PHE A 287 -8.30 -5.52 2.58
N ALA A 288 -8.14 -4.54 1.68
CA ALA A 288 -7.31 -3.38 1.93
C ALA A 288 -7.85 -2.56 3.11
N GLY A 289 -9.18 -2.37 3.19
CA GLY A 289 -9.85 -1.73 4.32
C GLY A 289 -9.61 -2.43 5.65
N THR A 290 -9.63 -3.77 5.70
CA THR A 290 -9.30 -4.53 6.94
C THR A 290 -7.87 -4.34 7.44
N MET A 291 -6.99 -3.79 6.60
CA MET A 291 -5.57 -3.57 6.89
C MET A 291 -5.24 -2.06 7.00
N ASP A 292 -6.25 -1.19 7.09
CA ASP A 292 -6.13 0.28 7.07
C ASP A 292 -5.28 0.78 5.88
N GLN A 293 -5.45 0.17 4.70
CA GLN A 293 -4.77 0.55 3.46
C GLN A 293 -5.78 0.94 2.39
N THR A 294 -5.45 1.96 1.59
CA THR A 294 -6.16 2.29 0.36
C THR A 294 -5.59 1.51 -0.83
N LEU A 295 -6.46 1.15 -1.79
CA LEU A 295 -5.99 0.47 -3.01
C LEU A 295 -5.09 1.39 -3.83
N VAL A 296 -4.06 0.84 -4.47
CA VAL A 296 -3.24 1.54 -5.47
C VAL A 296 -3.30 0.84 -6.83
N PRO A 297 -2.97 1.51 -7.95
CA PRO A 297 -2.99 0.92 -9.30
C PRO A 297 -2.21 -0.41 -9.41
N ARG A 298 -1.15 -0.57 -8.61
CA ARG A 298 -0.37 -1.80 -8.57
C ARG A 298 -1.16 -2.99 -8.00
N ASP A 299 -1.99 -2.79 -6.99
CA ASP A 299 -2.79 -3.85 -6.37
C ASP A 299 -3.79 -4.42 -7.38
N VAL A 300 -4.48 -3.53 -8.08
CA VAL A 300 -5.45 -3.88 -9.14
C VAL A 300 -4.74 -4.61 -10.28
N SER A 301 -3.55 -4.14 -10.68
CA SER A 301 -2.73 -4.80 -11.69
C SER A 301 -2.28 -6.21 -11.27
N LEU A 302 -2.01 -6.43 -9.98
CA LEU A 302 -1.68 -7.74 -9.44
C LEU A 302 -2.90 -8.65 -9.33
N ALA A 303 -4.07 -8.09 -9.01
CA ALA A 303 -5.33 -8.81 -8.93
C ALA A 303 -5.72 -9.43 -10.28
N LEU A 304 -5.43 -8.73 -11.39
CA LEU A 304 -5.56 -9.26 -12.75
C LEU A 304 -4.72 -10.53 -13.00
N ARG A 305 -3.64 -10.73 -12.23
CA ARG A 305 -2.76 -11.91 -12.29
C ARG A 305 -3.08 -12.95 -11.21
N GLY A 306 -4.03 -12.66 -10.31
CA GLY A 306 -4.46 -13.50 -9.20
C GLY A 306 -4.75 -12.67 -7.94
N VAL A 307 -5.93 -12.89 -7.34
CA VAL A 307 -6.41 -12.16 -6.15
C VAL A 307 -5.44 -12.29 -4.97
N GLU A 308 -4.92 -13.50 -4.72
CA GLU A 308 -3.97 -13.72 -3.62
C GLU A 308 -2.66 -12.95 -3.79
N LYS A 309 -2.22 -12.68 -5.04
CA LYS A 309 -1.02 -11.84 -5.27
C LYS A 309 -1.27 -10.37 -4.91
N ALA A 310 -2.50 -9.89 -5.10
CA ALA A 310 -2.89 -8.55 -4.67
C ALA A 310 -2.98 -8.49 -3.14
N LYS A 311 -3.61 -9.48 -2.50
CA LYS A 311 -3.67 -9.58 -1.03
C LYS A 311 -2.27 -9.65 -0.42
N ASP A 312 -1.36 -10.42 -1.01
CA ASP A 312 0.03 -10.49 -0.55
C ASP A 312 0.74 -9.13 -0.65
N HIS A 313 0.54 -8.38 -1.73
CA HIS A 313 1.11 -7.05 -1.88
C HIS A 313 0.49 -6.04 -0.88
N ILE A 314 -0.82 -6.12 -0.64
CA ILE A 314 -1.52 -5.31 0.38
C ILE A 314 -0.97 -5.64 1.78
N ARG A 315 -0.76 -6.93 2.08
CA ARG A 315 -0.11 -7.37 3.33
C ARG A 315 1.32 -6.85 3.46
N GLU A 316 2.11 -6.90 2.39
CA GLU A 316 3.48 -6.35 2.38
C GLU A 316 3.49 -4.84 2.63
N ARG A 317 2.54 -4.09 2.03
CA ARG A 317 2.35 -2.66 2.27
C ARG A 317 1.94 -2.35 3.71
N ALA A 318 1.04 -3.17 4.28
CA ALA A 318 0.66 -3.12 5.70
C ALA A 318 1.79 -3.58 6.65
N GLY A 319 2.96 -3.96 6.12
CA GLY A 319 4.15 -4.29 6.90
C GLY A 319 4.30 -5.77 7.26
N PHE A 320 3.45 -6.66 6.74
CA PHE A 320 3.57 -8.10 6.97
C PHE A 320 4.53 -8.76 5.97
N LEU A 321 5.44 -9.60 6.46
CA LEU A 321 6.29 -10.40 5.60
C LEU A 321 5.51 -11.60 5.06
N MET A 322 5.58 -11.83 3.74
CA MET A 322 4.87 -12.92 3.06
C MET A 322 5.80 -13.78 2.21
N GLY A 323 5.31 -14.98 1.84
CA GLY A 323 6.02 -15.92 0.97
C GLY A 323 7.42 -16.30 1.47
N ASN A 324 8.43 -16.12 0.62
CA ASN A 324 9.81 -16.50 0.92
C ASN A 324 10.43 -15.66 2.06
N ARG A 325 9.98 -14.42 2.27
CA ARG A 325 10.49 -13.57 3.35
C ARG A 325 10.03 -14.08 4.71
N LYS A 326 8.77 -14.50 4.82
CA LYS A 326 8.24 -15.13 6.04
C LYS A 326 8.97 -16.44 6.35
N LYS A 327 9.09 -17.33 5.36
CA LYS A 327 9.87 -18.58 5.52
C LYS A 327 11.30 -18.33 5.97
N PHE A 328 11.93 -17.25 5.48
CA PHE A 328 13.26 -16.87 5.90
C PHE A 328 13.30 -16.32 7.33
N GLN A 329 12.31 -15.49 7.72
CA GLN A 329 12.15 -15.05 9.11
C GLN A 329 12.00 -16.25 10.06
N ASP A 330 11.12 -17.20 9.74
CA ASP A 330 10.89 -18.40 10.54
C ASP A 330 12.18 -19.21 10.69
N SER A 331 12.93 -19.38 9.61
CA SER A 331 14.24 -20.03 9.66
C SER A 331 15.26 -19.28 10.53
N LEU A 332 15.26 -17.94 10.53
CA LEU A 332 16.12 -17.16 11.42
C LEU A 332 15.70 -17.31 12.90
N LEU A 333 14.40 -17.39 13.18
CA LEU A 333 13.89 -17.65 14.53
C LEU A 333 14.30 -19.03 15.04
N GLU A 334 14.27 -20.06 14.20
CA GLU A 334 14.78 -21.40 14.54
C GLU A 334 16.29 -21.38 14.84
N LEU A 335 17.05 -20.53 14.16
CA LEU A 335 18.48 -20.31 14.45
C LEU A 335 18.70 -19.48 15.72
N GLY A 336 17.63 -18.97 16.31
CA GLY A 336 17.62 -18.27 17.58
C GLY A 336 17.85 -16.76 17.47
N PHE A 337 17.59 -16.15 16.31
CA PHE A 337 17.55 -14.69 16.18
C PHE A 337 16.39 -14.12 17.00
N SER A 338 16.51 -12.87 17.47
CA SER A 338 15.40 -12.14 18.07
C SER A 338 14.29 -11.86 17.05
N ASN A 339 13.04 -11.74 17.52
CA ASN A 339 11.88 -11.38 16.68
C ASN A 339 12.10 -10.08 15.89
N LYS A 340 12.76 -9.10 16.51
CA LYS A 340 13.02 -7.79 15.90
C LYS A 340 14.02 -7.89 14.76
N ASN A 341 15.16 -8.56 14.98
CA ASN A 341 16.19 -8.66 13.96
C ASN A 341 15.81 -9.66 12.87
N SER A 342 15.15 -10.78 13.19
CA SER A 342 14.67 -11.73 12.19
C SER A 342 13.72 -11.05 11.19
N TYR A 343 12.79 -10.22 11.69
CA TYR A 343 11.91 -9.40 10.85
C TYR A 343 12.70 -8.38 10.02
N SER A 344 13.59 -7.61 10.64
CA SER A 344 14.39 -6.57 9.95
C SER A 344 15.25 -7.17 8.83
N ILE A 345 15.92 -8.29 9.12
CA ILE A 345 16.76 -9.03 8.17
C ILE A 345 15.90 -9.57 7.04
N ALA A 346 14.77 -10.23 7.34
CA ALA A 346 13.91 -10.80 6.32
C ALA A 346 13.22 -9.75 5.42
N LYS A 347 12.98 -8.54 5.93
CA LYS A 347 12.46 -7.40 5.17
C LYS A 347 13.48 -6.85 4.18
N GLN A 348 14.73 -6.70 4.63
CA GLN A 348 15.78 -5.98 3.89
C GLN A 348 16.69 -6.89 3.05
N ALA A 349 16.83 -8.17 3.40
CA ALA A 349 17.70 -9.10 2.68
C ALA A 349 17.18 -9.38 1.27
N LYS A 350 18.09 -9.31 0.29
CA LYS A 350 17.82 -9.77 -1.07
C LYS A 350 17.80 -11.30 -1.08
N ARG A 351 16.87 -11.91 -1.83
CA ARG A 351 16.62 -13.36 -1.89
C ARG A 351 17.88 -14.23 -2.05
N PHE A 352 18.88 -13.75 -2.81
CA PHE A 352 20.13 -14.46 -3.07
C PHE A 352 21.06 -14.56 -1.83
N ASN A 353 20.90 -13.68 -0.85
CA ASN A 353 21.79 -13.58 0.30
C ASN A 353 21.25 -14.33 1.53
N ASN A 354 20.01 -14.82 1.50
CA ASN A 354 19.37 -15.49 2.63
C ASN A 354 20.23 -16.66 3.15
N HIS A 355 20.72 -17.49 2.23
CA HIS A 355 21.57 -18.63 2.59
C HIS A 355 22.91 -18.18 3.17
N GLN A 356 23.54 -17.16 2.58
CA GLN A 356 24.81 -16.61 3.07
C GLN A 356 24.70 -16.06 4.50
N ILE A 357 23.58 -15.41 4.85
CA ILE A 357 23.34 -14.90 6.21
C ILE A 357 23.21 -16.05 7.20
N SER A 358 22.35 -17.03 6.90
CA SER A 358 22.14 -18.19 7.77
C SER A 358 23.41 -19.04 7.94
N GLU A 359 24.16 -19.27 6.85
CA GLU A 359 25.43 -19.98 6.90
C GLU A 359 26.50 -19.21 7.67
N ALA A 360 26.65 -17.90 7.41
CA ALA A 360 27.62 -17.09 8.12
C ALA A 360 27.34 -17.08 9.63
N PHE A 361 26.07 -16.99 10.04
CA PHE A 361 25.69 -17.08 11.44
C PHE A 361 26.00 -18.45 12.06
N LYS A 362 25.61 -19.55 11.41
CA LYS A 362 25.93 -20.92 11.86
C LYS A 362 27.42 -21.14 11.98
N LEU A 363 28.18 -20.72 10.96
CA LEU A 363 29.62 -20.86 10.92
C LEU A 363 30.26 -19.99 12.00
N ALA A 364 29.76 -18.78 12.25
CA ALA A 364 30.26 -17.91 13.30
C ALA A 364 30.06 -18.52 14.67
N LEU A 365 28.88 -19.07 14.95
CA LEU A 365 28.63 -19.79 16.20
C LEU A 365 29.53 -21.03 16.34
N LYS A 366 29.76 -21.78 15.27
CA LYS A 366 30.66 -22.95 15.28
C LYS A 366 32.11 -22.55 15.54
N VAL A 367 32.63 -21.57 14.80
CA VAL A 367 34.00 -21.05 14.96
C VAL A 367 34.19 -20.49 16.37
N THR A 368 33.21 -19.71 16.82
CA THR A 368 33.15 -19.21 18.20
C THR A 368 33.29 -20.35 19.18
N ARG A 369 32.43 -21.39 19.16
CA ARG A 369 32.53 -22.55 20.07
C ARG A 369 33.91 -23.22 20.06
N SER A 370 34.55 -23.30 18.90
CA SER A 370 35.88 -23.89 18.76
C SER A 370 37.05 -22.99 19.16
N GLU A 371 36.81 -21.69 19.39
CA GLU A 371 37.87 -20.70 19.63
C GLU A 371 37.66 -19.85 20.89
N LEU A 372 36.50 -19.96 21.56
CA LEU A 372 36.14 -19.21 22.78
C LEU A 372 37.22 -19.29 23.88
N PHE A 373 37.88 -20.43 24.03
CA PHE A 373 38.90 -20.63 25.07
C PHE A 373 40.17 -19.79 24.86
N TRP A 374 40.46 -19.36 23.62
CA TRP A 374 41.51 -18.40 23.35
C TRP A 374 41.14 -17.03 23.95
N TYR A 375 39.91 -16.59 23.67
CA TYR A 375 39.39 -15.30 24.12
C TYR A 375 38.86 -15.31 25.57
N ARG A 376 38.90 -16.46 26.25
CA ARG A 376 38.45 -16.73 27.64
C ARG A 376 36.96 -16.55 27.92
N ILE A 377 36.17 -16.25 26.89
CA ILE A 377 34.76 -15.86 27.00
C ILE A 377 33.95 -16.94 27.76
N PRO A 378 33.03 -16.55 28.68
CA PRO A 378 32.37 -17.51 29.54
C PRO A 378 31.21 -18.27 28.86
N PRO A 379 30.95 -19.55 29.23
CA PRO A 379 29.92 -20.46 28.71
C PRO A 379 28.47 -19.94 28.63
N ALA A 380 28.19 -18.85 29.33
CA ALA A 380 26.85 -18.27 29.49
C ALA A 380 26.70 -16.89 28.83
N SER A 381 27.69 -16.40 28.06
CA SER A 381 27.58 -15.07 27.44
C SER A 381 26.52 -15.06 26.31
N ASN A 382 25.30 -14.63 26.66
CA ASN A 382 24.24 -14.31 25.70
C ASN A 382 24.61 -13.09 24.84
N ASN A 383 25.49 -12.22 25.33
CA ASN A 383 25.93 -11.01 24.63
C ASN A 383 26.64 -11.32 23.33
N LEU A 384 27.42 -12.40 23.27
CA LEU A 384 28.17 -12.78 22.08
C LEU A 384 27.25 -13.14 20.91
N LYS A 385 26.19 -13.92 21.20
CA LYS A 385 25.18 -14.28 20.19
C LYS A 385 24.46 -13.02 19.69
N ASN A 386 24.08 -12.14 20.60
CA ASN A 386 23.41 -10.87 20.25
C ASN A 386 24.30 -9.98 19.38
N GLU A 387 25.61 -9.91 19.66
CA GLU A 387 26.51 -9.08 18.86
C GLU A 387 26.77 -9.66 17.47
N ILE A 388 26.93 -10.99 17.35
CA ILE A 388 27.02 -11.67 16.05
C ILE A 388 25.73 -11.43 15.24
N GLU A 389 24.57 -11.56 15.89
CA GLU A 389 23.26 -11.27 15.30
C GLU A 389 23.15 -9.81 14.81
N ASN A 390 23.61 -8.84 15.61
CA ASN A 390 23.62 -7.43 15.24
C ASN A 390 24.51 -7.16 14.03
N GLN A 391 25.65 -7.85 13.91
CA GLN A 391 26.52 -7.73 12.74
C GLN A 391 25.87 -8.32 11.49
N CYS A 392 25.17 -9.45 11.61
CA CYS A 392 24.37 -10.01 10.52
C CYS A 392 23.30 -9.01 10.06
N ALA A 393 22.63 -8.31 10.99
CA ALA A 393 21.63 -7.30 10.67
C ALA A 393 22.23 -6.04 9.98
N LYS A 394 23.43 -5.61 10.39
CA LYS A 394 24.10 -4.43 9.81
C LYS A 394 24.63 -4.65 8.40
N HIS A 395 25.10 -5.85 8.07
CA HIS A 395 25.86 -6.12 6.85
C HIS A 395 25.21 -7.13 5.90
N LEU A 396 23.88 -7.09 5.75
CA LEU A 396 23.05 -8.07 5.02
C LEU A 396 23.59 -8.54 3.65
N SER A 397 24.26 -7.67 2.88
CA SER A 397 24.76 -8.00 1.54
C SER A 397 26.09 -8.73 1.53
N THR A 398 26.88 -8.58 2.58
CA THR A 398 28.30 -8.92 2.63
C THR A 398 28.65 -9.55 3.98
N VAL A 399 27.65 -10.07 4.71
CA VAL A 399 27.77 -10.59 6.07
C VAL A 399 28.96 -11.54 6.19
N ARG A 400 29.09 -12.50 5.27
CA ARG A 400 30.19 -13.48 5.27
C ARG A 400 31.57 -12.83 5.16
N ILE A 401 31.73 -11.91 4.22
CA ILE A 401 32.96 -11.14 3.99
C ILE A 401 33.30 -10.32 5.24
N HIS A 402 32.33 -9.60 5.80
CA HIS A 402 32.59 -8.77 6.97
C HIS A 402 32.91 -9.58 8.23
N LEU A 403 32.17 -10.66 8.50
CA LEU A 403 32.38 -11.46 9.70
C LEU A 403 33.75 -12.14 9.71
N PHE A 404 34.14 -12.78 8.60
CA PHE A 404 35.33 -13.60 8.53
C PHE A 404 36.49 -12.90 7.84
N GLU A 405 36.33 -12.51 6.57
CA GLU A 405 37.44 -11.99 5.75
C GLU A 405 37.95 -10.61 6.23
N ARG A 406 37.10 -9.80 6.89
CA ARG A 406 37.52 -8.53 7.52
C ARG A 406 37.75 -8.64 9.03
N GLY A 407 37.80 -9.85 9.58
CA GLY A 407 38.11 -10.11 10.99
C GLY A 407 37.12 -9.52 12.01
N ARG A 408 35.86 -9.24 11.64
CA ARG A 408 34.88 -8.68 12.59
C ARG A 408 34.54 -9.66 13.70
N LEU A 409 34.50 -10.95 13.41
CA LEU A 409 34.29 -11.98 14.43
C LEU A 409 35.40 -11.93 15.48
N ASN A 410 36.67 -11.84 15.06
CA ASN A 410 37.80 -11.64 15.98
C ASN A 410 37.59 -10.39 16.84
N LYS A 411 37.20 -9.27 16.25
CA LYS A 411 36.95 -8.03 16.99
C LYS A 411 35.85 -8.18 18.06
N ILE A 412 34.77 -8.89 17.76
CA ILE A 412 33.69 -9.17 18.72
C ILE A 412 34.21 -10.06 19.86
N LEU A 413 34.94 -11.12 19.53
CA LEU A 413 35.51 -12.03 20.52
C LEU A 413 36.53 -11.31 21.42
N LEU A 414 37.38 -10.46 20.85
CA LEU A 414 38.30 -9.59 21.60
C LEU A 414 37.56 -8.66 22.56
N GLN A 415 36.47 -8.04 22.13
CA GLN A 415 35.70 -7.12 22.97
C GLN A 415 35.05 -7.83 24.17
N GLU A 416 34.50 -9.03 23.95
CA GLU A 416 33.93 -9.82 25.04
C GLU A 416 35.01 -10.38 25.98
N GLY A 417 36.13 -10.89 25.43
CA GLY A 417 37.26 -11.37 26.22
C GLY A 417 37.96 -10.27 27.02
N LYS A 418 38.05 -9.05 26.46
CA LYS A 418 38.65 -7.88 27.14
C LYS A 418 38.02 -7.63 28.50
N LYS A 419 36.69 -7.72 28.64
CA LYS A 419 36.00 -7.54 29.93
C LYS A 419 36.58 -8.44 31.01
N GLN A 420 36.81 -9.72 30.70
CA GLN A 420 37.39 -10.67 31.64
C GLN A 420 38.87 -10.39 31.91
N ILE A 421 39.61 -9.94 30.90
CA ILE A 421 41.02 -9.53 31.08
C ILE A 421 41.08 -8.36 32.07
N ARG A 422 40.18 -7.37 31.97
CA ARG A 422 40.12 -6.24 32.93
C ARG A 422 39.90 -6.73 34.35
N THR A 423 38.85 -7.52 34.58
CA THR A 423 38.54 -8.07 35.91
C THR A 423 39.70 -8.90 36.46
N TYR A 424 40.41 -9.63 35.61
CA TYR A 424 41.57 -10.42 36.03
C TYR A 424 42.79 -9.55 36.37
N LEU A 425 43.04 -8.48 35.62
CA LEU A 425 44.12 -7.53 35.90
C LEU A 425 43.87 -6.78 37.21
N GLU A 426 42.63 -6.32 37.43
CA GLU A 426 42.19 -5.68 38.69
C GLU A 426 42.38 -6.62 39.88
N ARG A 427 42.04 -7.90 39.73
CA ARG A 427 42.24 -8.90 40.79
C ARG A 427 43.71 -9.12 41.16
N ILE A 428 44.63 -9.07 40.20
CA ILE A 428 46.06 -9.35 40.45
C ILE A 428 46.80 -8.13 40.96
N TYR A 429 46.55 -6.98 40.35
CA TYR A 429 47.36 -5.77 40.55
C TYR A 429 46.61 -4.64 41.27
N GLY A 430 45.31 -4.81 41.54
CA GLY A 430 44.44 -3.84 42.20
C GLY A 430 43.59 -2.99 41.24
N ASP A 431 42.56 -2.35 41.77
CA ASP A 431 41.55 -1.62 40.98
C ASP A 431 42.13 -0.40 40.22
N THR A 432 43.24 0.17 40.71
CA THR A 432 43.94 1.33 40.13
C THR A 432 44.74 1.02 38.87
N VAL A 433 44.83 -0.25 38.46
CA VAL A 433 45.60 -0.67 37.28
C VAL A 433 45.00 -0.13 35.99
N SER A 434 43.68 0.08 35.98
CA SER A 434 42.96 0.70 34.88
C SER A 434 43.33 2.17 34.66
N GLU A 435 43.86 2.85 35.69
CA GLU A 435 44.28 4.26 35.65
C GLU A 435 45.73 4.44 35.16
N LEU A 436 46.49 3.36 35.03
CA LEU A 436 47.86 3.42 34.55
C LEU A 436 47.91 3.86 33.08
N HIS A 437 48.80 4.79 32.75
CA HIS A 437 49.02 5.24 31.37
C HIS A 437 49.38 4.09 30.41
N CYS A 438 49.95 2.99 30.91
CA CYS A 438 50.30 1.81 30.11
C CYS A 438 49.19 0.74 30.04
N TYR A 439 48.01 0.96 30.62
CA TYR A 439 46.94 -0.03 30.73
C TYR A 439 46.50 -0.61 29.38
N PHE A 440 46.42 0.20 28.33
CA PHE A 440 46.06 -0.28 26.99
C PHE A 440 47.03 -1.33 26.43
N ARG A 441 48.30 -1.32 26.89
CA ARG A 441 49.31 -2.34 26.52
C ARG A 441 49.13 -3.63 27.32
N LEU A 442 48.54 -3.55 28.51
CA LEU A 442 48.21 -4.69 29.37
C LEU A 442 46.92 -5.38 28.94
N GLU A 443 45.95 -4.61 28.43
CA GLU A 443 44.63 -5.09 28.00
C GLU A 443 44.67 -5.83 26.65
N THR A 444 45.61 -6.76 26.50
CA THR A 444 45.76 -7.62 25.33
C THR A 444 45.74 -9.08 25.74
N ILE A 445 45.20 -9.94 24.86
CA ILE A 445 45.11 -11.38 25.10
C ILE A 445 46.49 -12.01 25.36
N HIS A 446 47.51 -11.59 24.62
CA HIS A 446 48.86 -12.11 24.79
C HIS A 446 49.47 -11.77 26.15
N GLN A 447 49.22 -10.59 26.71
CA GLN A 447 49.70 -10.25 28.06
C GLN A 447 48.93 -11.00 29.13
N TYR A 448 47.63 -11.22 28.93
CA TYR A 448 46.85 -12.11 29.78
C TYR A 448 47.41 -13.53 29.80
N TYR A 449 47.82 -14.08 28.65
CA TYR A 449 48.46 -15.41 28.59
C TYR A 449 49.78 -15.48 29.35
N LYS A 450 50.61 -14.42 29.28
CA LYS A 450 51.83 -14.35 30.07
C LYS A 450 51.53 -14.36 31.57
N LEU A 451 50.55 -13.58 32.02
CA LEU A 451 50.14 -13.58 33.42
C LEU A 451 49.63 -14.94 33.89
N LYS A 452 48.84 -15.62 33.05
CA LYS A 452 48.37 -16.97 33.34
C LYS A 452 49.50 -17.98 33.44
N TYR A 453 50.56 -17.82 32.65
CA TYR A 453 51.76 -18.63 32.81
C TYR A 453 52.34 -18.45 34.21
N PHE A 454 52.57 -17.22 34.65
CA PHE A 454 53.10 -16.95 36.00
C PHE A 454 52.18 -17.47 37.10
N GLN A 455 50.86 -17.32 36.96
CA GLN A 455 49.90 -17.85 37.94
C GLN A 455 49.99 -19.37 38.13
N TYR A 456 50.36 -20.13 37.09
CA TYR A 456 50.28 -21.59 37.12
C TYR A 456 51.62 -22.32 37.16
N HIS A 457 52.71 -21.66 36.80
CA HIS A 457 54.03 -22.29 36.67
C HIS A 457 55.12 -21.62 37.50
N GLU A 458 54.86 -20.46 38.10
CA GLU A 458 55.83 -19.72 38.91
C GLU A 458 55.18 -19.27 40.24
N ASP A 459 56.01 -19.06 41.28
CA ASP A 459 55.50 -18.72 42.62
C ASP A 459 55.28 -17.20 42.81
N SER A 460 55.84 -16.37 41.93
CA SER A 460 55.73 -14.91 42.00
C SER A 460 55.18 -14.32 40.71
N VAL A 461 54.27 -13.36 40.85
CA VAL A 461 53.71 -12.61 39.72
C VAL A 461 54.62 -11.41 39.44
N PRO A 462 55.05 -11.20 38.18
CA PRO A 462 55.91 -10.06 37.83
C PRO A 462 55.18 -8.73 38.04
N SER A 463 55.91 -7.64 38.25
CA SER A 463 55.34 -6.29 38.22
C SER A 463 54.80 -5.94 36.84
N VAL A 464 53.90 -4.94 36.77
CA VAL A 464 53.35 -4.42 35.50
C VAL A 464 54.46 -4.05 34.51
N SER A 465 55.56 -3.44 34.99
CA SER A 465 56.67 -3.02 34.13
C SER A 465 57.46 -4.20 33.57
N GLU A 466 57.62 -5.27 34.34
CA GLU A 466 58.34 -6.47 33.94
C GLU A 466 57.53 -7.27 32.92
N LEU A 467 56.22 -7.43 33.15
CA LEU A 467 55.34 -8.14 32.23
C LEU A 467 55.36 -7.54 30.82
N ILE A 468 55.30 -6.21 30.73
CA ILE A 468 55.31 -5.49 29.44
C ILE A 468 56.66 -5.66 28.73
N LYS A 469 57.77 -5.69 29.48
CA LYS A 469 59.14 -5.80 28.93
C LYS A 469 59.44 -7.18 28.35
N ILE A 470 58.82 -8.24 28.85
CA ILE A 470 59.01 -9.60 28.32
C ILE A 470 58.53 -9.63 26.87
N SER A 471 59.43 -9.82 25.91
CA SER A 471 59.06 -9.94 24.50
C SER A 471 58.41 -11.31 24.20
N ARG A 472 57.66 -11.43 23.09
CA ARG A 472 57.07 -12.72 22.68
C ARG A 472 58.14 -13.76 22.33
N LYS A 473 59.28 -13.32 21.78
CA LYS A 473 60.42 -14.19 21.46
C LYS A 473 61.08 -14.78 22.71
N GLU A 474 61.32 -13.95 23.73
CA GLU A 474 61.88 -14.42 25.01
C GLU A 474 60.88 -15.32 25.75
N PHE A 475 59.61 -14.92 25.75
CA PHE A 475 58.54 -15.69 26.38
C PHE A 475 58.38 -17.09 25.78
N GLN A 476 58.62 -17.27 24.48
CA GLN A 476 58.53 -18.56 23.80
C GLN A 476 59.44 -19.61 24.44
N ALA A 477 60.68 -19.26 24.78
CA ALA A 477 61.63 -20.18 25.41
C ALA A 477 61.17 -20.55 26.83
N THR A 478 60.75 -19.55 27.60
CA THR A 478 60.21 -19.73 28.95
C THR A 478 58.98 -20.63 28.94
N LEU A 479 58.06 -20.40 28.01
CA LEU A 479 56.82 -21.17 27.88
C LEU A 479 57.09 -22.64 27.54
N LYS A 480 58.03 -22.93 26.63
CA LYS A 480 58.43 -24.31 26.31
C LYS A 480 59.04 -25.03 27.53
N ASN A 481 59.87 -24.34 28.30
CA ASN A 481 60.44 -24.91 29.52
C ASN A 481 59.36 -25.20 30.57
N GLY A 482 58.43 -24.26 30.79
CA GLY A 482 57.30 -24.48 31.70
C GLY A 482 56.36 -25.59 31.22
N TYR A 483 56.13 -25.71 29.92
CA TYR A 483 55.38 -26.83 29.35
C TYR A 483 56.00 -28.19 29.68
N VAL A 484 57.30 -28.36 29.47
CA VAL A 484 58.01 -29.61 29.76
C VAL A 484 57.93 -29.96 31.25
N LYS A 485 58.11 -28.96 32.13
CA LYS A 485 57.94 -29.12 33.58
C LYS A 485 56.51 -29.53 33.94
N PHE A 486 55.50 -28.91 33.35
CA PHE A 486 54.10 -29.20 33.63
C PHE A 486 53.70 -30.62 33.22
N ILE A 487 54.10 -31.04 32.01
CA ILE A 487 53.83 -32.38 31.50
C ILE A 487 54.50 -33.44 32.38
N SER A 488 55.75 -33.22 32.81
CA SER A 488 56.48 -34.17 33.66
C SER A 488 55.88 -34.26 35.06
N GLN A 489 55.54 -33.13 35.69
CA GLN A 489 54.89 -33.08 37.00
C GLN A 489 53.53 -33.79 37.00
N LYS A 490 52.73 -33.59 35.95
CA LYS A 490 51.40 -34.22 35.81
C LYS A 490 51.44 -35.62 35.19
N ARG A 491 52.63 -36.11 34.80
CA ARG A 491 52.86 -37.43 34.16
C ARG A 491 51.96 -37.65 32.93
N LEU A 492 51.81 -36.62 32.10
CA LEU A 492 50.94 -36.65 30.92
C LEU A 492 51.69 -37.19 29.70
N LYS A 493 51.01 -37.99 28.87
CA LYS A 493 51.52 -38.50 27.60
C LYS A 493 50.66 -37.94 26.46
N ILE A 494 51.25 -37.05 25.66
CA ILE A 494 50.58 -36.43 24.51
C ILE A 494 51.14 -37.06 23.23
N PRO A 495 50.32 -37.74 22.42
CA PRO A 495 50.76 -38.33 21.16
C PRO A 495 51.32 -37.29 20.17
N ASN A 496 52.41 -37.64 19.47
CA ASN A 496 53.00 -36.80 18.41
C ASN A 496 52.02 -36.42 17.29
N ALA A 497 51.00 -37.24 17.04
CA ALA A 497 49.94 -36.94 16.09
C ALA A 497 49.17 -35.66 16.46
N ILE A 498 48.89 -35.45 17.77
CA ILE A 498 48.15 -34.28 18.25
C ILE A 498 48.95 -32.99 18.03
N TYR A 499 50.28 -33.02 18.25
CA TYR A 499 51.13 -31.87 17.97
C TYR A 499 51.11 -31.50 16.48
N LYS A 500 51.18 -32.49 15.58
CA LYS A 500 51.09 -32.27 14.14
C LYS A 500 49.72 -31.70 13.72
N GLU A 501 48.64 -32.18 14.33
CA GLU A 501 47.28 -31.69 14.09
C GLU A 501 47.04 -30.26 14.59
N ILE A 502 47.61 -29.90 15.74
CA ILE A 502 47.51 -28.54 16.30
C ILE A 502 48.39 -27.56 15.53
N ALA A 503 49.56 -28.00 15.05
CA ALA A 503 50.45 -27.18 14.25
C ALA A 503 49.89 -26.89 12.84
N SER A 504 49.18 -27.84 12.23
CA SER A 504 48.64 -27.70 10.87
C SER A 504 47.38 -26.83 10.78
N LYS A 505 46.69 -26.59 11.89
CA LYS A 505 45.48 -25.77 11.95
C LYS A 505 45.78 -24.40 12.56
N GLN A 506 45.85 -23.39 11.71
CA GLN A 506 45.82 -21.99 12.13
C GLN A 506 44.41 -21.59 12.57
N SER A 507 44.34 -20.68 13.54
CA SER A 507 43.08 -20.09 13.98
C SER A 507 42.38 -19.32 12.86
N VAL A 508 41.08 -19.52 12.75
CA VAL A 508 40.20 -18.84 11.78
C VAL A 508 40.05 -17.35 12.12
N THR A 509 40.28 -16.96 13.37
CA THR A 509 40.22 -15.57 13.82
C THR A 509 41.58 -14.87 13.80
N GLU A 510 42.65 -15.53 13.31
CA GLU A 510 43.98 -14.94 13.12
C GLU A 510 44.58 -14.31 14.39
N TRP A 511 44.28 -14.85 15.57
CA TRP A 511 44.90 -14.35 16.82
C TRP A 511 46.37 -14.74 16.96
N GLU A 512 46.80 -15.78 16.24
CA GLU A 512 48.15 -16.36 16.33
C GLU A 512 49.22 -15.41 15.78
N ASP A 513 50.30 -15.22 16.52
CA ASP A 513 51.49 -14.49 16.06
C ASP A 513 52.58 -15.45 15.55
N ALA A 514 53.64 -14.90 14.93
CA ALA A 514 54.75 -15.67 14.38
C ALA A 514 55.53 -16.49 15.43
N TYR A 515 55.29 -16.26 16.72
CA TYR A 515 55.97 -16.94 17.84
C TYR A 515 55.08 -17.97 18.54
N THR A 516 53.80 -18.08 18.17
CA THR A 516 52.83 -18.98 18.78
C THR A 516 53.18 -20.43 18.47
N THR A 517 53.31 -21.26 19.52
CA THR A 517 53.73 -22.66 19.36
C THR A 517 52.62 -23.67 19.69
N PRO A 518 52.70 -24.92 19.21
CA PRO A 518 51.76 -25.97 19.59
C PRO A 518 51.69 -26.20 21.10
N GLU A 519 52.81 -26.03 21.82
CA GLU A 519 52.87 -26.15 23.28
C GLU A 519 52.06 -25.03 23.96
N GLU A 520 52.17 -23.79 23.48
CA GLU A 520 51.33 -22.67 23.95
C GLU A 520 49.86 -22.97 23.73
N LYS A 521 49.50 -23.46 22.54
CA LYS A 521 48.13 -23.85 22.21
C LYS A 521 47.55 -24.91 23.16
N ILE A 522 48.36 -25.89 23.55
CA ILE A 522 47.98 -26.94 24.50
C ILE A 522 47.83 -26.38 25.92
N LEU A 523 48.80 -25.59 26.39
CA LEU A 523 48.76 -24.99 27.72
C LEU A 523 47.53 -24.09 27.89
N LEU A 524 47.21 -23.28 26.89
CA LEU A 524 46.06 -22.39 26.92
C LEU A 524 44.74 -23.17 27.11
N ARG A 525 44.59 -24.32 26.45
CA ARG A 525 43.44 -25.23 26.67
C ARG A 525 43.42 -25.77 28.09
N PHE A 526 44.55 -26.23 28.61
CA PHE A 526 44.63 -26.73 30.00
C PHE A 526 44.32 -25.66 31.04
N TRP A 527 44.86 -24.45 30.86
CA TRP A 527 44.55 -23.33 31.74
C TRP A 527 43.08 -22.97 31.68
N PHE A 528 42.44 -23.02 30.49
CA PHE A 528 41.01 -22.79 30.37
C PHE A 528 40.21 -23.80 31.16
N LEU A 529 40.50 -25.09 31.03
CA LEU A 529 39.80 -26.13 31.78
C LEU A 529 40.01 -26.00 33.30
N LYS A 530 41.23 -25.63 33.71
CA LYS A 530 41.57 -25.39 35.12
C LYS A 530 40.86 -24.15 35.69
N ASP A 531 40.68 -23.08 34.89
CA ASP A 531 39.91 -21.90 35.28
C ASP A 531 38.44 -22.26 35.59
N TYR A 532 37.90 -23.33 34.99
CA TYR A 532 36.56 -23.87 35.27
C TYR A 532 36.58 -25.12 36.18
N GLY A 533 37.63 -25.30 36.99
CA GLY A 533 37.66 -26.29 38.07
C GLY A 533 38.03 -27.73 37.65
N LEU A 534 38.36 -27.99 36.38
CA LEU A 534 38.74 -29.34 35.95
C LEU A 534 40.20 -29.67 36.31
N THR A 535 40.40 -30.89 36.77
CA THR A 535 41.75 -31.43 37.03
C THR A 535 42.32 -32.04 35.74
N ILE A 536 43.48 -31.53 35.31
CA ILE A 536 44.17 -32.04 34.13
C ILE A 536 44.83 -33.40 34.46
N ASN A 537 44.36 -34.46 33.81
CA ASN A 537 44.86 -35.83 33.93
C ASN A 537 44.91 -36.54 32.56
N GLN A 538 45.47 -37.75 32.50
CA GLN A 538 45.61 -38.49 31.25
C GLN A 538 44.24 -38.85 30.62
N LYS A 539 43.24 -39.18 31.45
CA LYS A 539 41.89 -39.51 30.98
C LYS A 539 41.28 -38.39 30.14
N LEU A 540 41.46 -37.14 30.55
CA LEU A 540 40.98 -35.96 29.83
C LEU A 540 41.66 -35.79 28.46
N ILE A 541 42.92 -36.22 28.32
CA ILE A 541 43.62 -36.23 27.03
C ILE A 541 43.09 -37.35 26.14
N ASP A 542 42.85 -38.53 26.72
CA ASP A 542 42.34 -39.71 26.01
C ASP A 542 40.90 -39.48 25.50
N ASP A 543 40.08 -38.72 26.24
CA ASP A 543 38.76 -38.24 25.84
C ASP A 543 38.78 -37.30 24.61
N GLY A 544 39.98 -36.86 24.19
CA GLY A 544 40.18 -36.12 22.94
C GLY A 544 40.03 -34.60 23.05
N VAL A 545 40.08 -34.04 24.27
CA VAL A 545 39.97 -32.60 24.55
C VAL A 545 41.01 -31.75 23.78
N LEU A 546 42.17 -32.31 23.50
CA LEU A 546 43.22 -31.63 22.73
C LEU A 546 43.00 -31.65 21.21
N LYS A 547 42.02 -32.40 20.71
CA LYS A 547 41.74 -32.46 19.27
C LYS A 547 41.25 -31.10 18.75
N PRO A 548 41.73 -30.63 17.58
CA PRO A 548 41.23 -29.39 17.00
C PRO A 548 39.76 -29.50 16.59
N GLY A 549 38.92 -28.56 17.04
CA GLY A 549 37.47 -28.58 16.80
C GLY A 549 36.66 -29.30 17.89
N PHE A 550 37.29 -29.81 18.95
CA PHE A 550 36.59 -30.32 20.12
C PHE A 550 35.80 -29.19 20.81
N ASP A 551 34.51 -29.43 21.06
CA ASP A 551 33.63 -28.45 21.70
C ASP A 551 33.81 -28.47 23.23
N LEU A 552 34.87 -27.80 23.69
CA LEU A 552 35.21 -27.67 25.12
C LEU A 552 34.08 -27.00 25.91
N TRP A 553 33.28 -26.17 25.24
CA TRP A 553 32.18 -25.44 25.85
C TRP A 553 31.00 -26.36 26.19
N THR A 554 30.57 -27.20 25.24
CA THR A 554 29.53 -28.19 25.51
C THR A 554 30.00 -29.24 26.50
N TYR A 555 31.28 -29.62 26.46
CA TYR A 555 31.88 -30.53 27.44
C TYR A 555 31.83 -29.97 28.87
N LEU A 556 32.17 -28.69 29.07
CA LEU A 556 32.09 -28.04 30.38
C LEU A 556 30.66 -27.88 30.90
N LYS A 557 29.69 -27.61 30.02
CA LYS A 557 28.26 -27.57 30.42
C LYS A 557 27.72 -28.93 30.86
N GLY A 558 28.23 -30.02 30.28
CA GLY A 558 27.82 -31.38 30.64
C GLY A 558 28.35 -31.89 31.98
N GLN A 559 29.23 -31.14 32.66
CA GLN A 559 29.87 -31.55 33.92
C GLN A 559 29.13 -31.07 35.20
N GLY A 560 27.98 -30.41 35.07
CA GLY A 560 27.15 -29.97 36.22
C GLY A 560 27.64 -28.72 36.94
N GLU A 561 26.72 -27.99 37.59
CA GLU A 561 26.91 -26.70 38.29
C GLU A 561 27.78 -26.78 39.56
N VAL A 562 29.05 -27.18 39.46
CA VAL A 562 29.94 -27.19 40.64
C VAL A 562 30.87 -25.97 40.71
N CYS A 563 30.84 -25.05 39.73
CA CYS A 563 31.89 -24.02 39.64
C CYS A 563 31.37 -22.60 39.39
N ASN A 564 30.50 -22.11 40.27
CA ASN A 564 30.32 -20.68 40.53
C ASN A 564 30.70 -20.37 41.99
N SER A 565 31.98 -20.55 42.32
CA SER A 565 32.60 -20.06 43.57
C SER A 565 33.78 -19.17 43.23
#